data_AF-A0A960CY65-F1
#
_entry.id   AF-A0A960CY65-F1
#
_cell.length_a   1.000
_cell.length_b   1.000
_cell.length_c   1.000
_cell.angle_alpha   90.00
_cell.angle_beta   90.00
_cell.angle_gamma   90.00
#
_symmetry.space_group_name_H-M   'P 1'
#
loop_
_entity.id
_entity.type
_entity.pdbx_description
1 polymer ?
#
loop_
_entity_poly.entity_id
_entity_poly.type
_entity_poly.pdbx_seq_one_letter_code
_entity_poly.pdbx_strand_id
1 'polypeptide(L)'
;MGQPDTGDTAWMLASAALVLLMTPGLAFFYGGMVRARGVLNMIMMSVSSMGVVTVLWALYGYSVAFGNDKFNLFGDPAQYFGLKGLIGGNAVAAVAADPAAGVEATPAVDIALFGTIPQTV
;
A
#
# COMPACT_ATOMS: atom_id res chain seq x y z
N MET A 1 -11.69 -0.12 -15.63
CA MET A 1 -10.91 -0.94 -14.68
C MET A 1 -11.91 -1.77 -13.89
N GLY A 2 -11.68 -3.08 -13.76
CA GLY A 2 -12.63 -3.99 -13.09
C GLY A 2 -12.77 -3.68 -11.59
N GLN A 3 -13.87 -4.12 -10.99
CA GLN A 3 -14.04 -4.02 -9.55
C GLN A 3 -12.97 -4.83 -8.83
N PRO A 4 -12.37 -4.33 -7.73
CA PRO A 4 -11.39 -5.10 -6.96
C PRO A 4 -12.04 -6.33 -6.31
N ASP A 5 -11.44 -7.49 -6.53
CA ASP A 5 -11.85 -8.74 -5.90
C ASP A 5 -11.36 -8.79 -4.43
N THR A 6 -12.19 -9.35 -3.55
CA THR A 6 -11.88 -9.42 -2.11
C THR A 6 -10.78 -10.43 -1.80
N GLY A 7 -10.69 -11.52 -2.57
CA GLY A 7 -9.61 -12.51 -2.49
C GLY A 7 -8.28 -11.93 -2.94
N ASP A 8 -8.26 -11.22 -4.07
CA ASP A 8 -7.08 -10.52 -4.56
C ASP A 8 -6.60 -9.45 -3.55
N THR A 9 -7.54 -8.70 -2.98
CA THR A 9 -7.23 -7.68 -1.95
C THR A 9 -6.65 -8.33 -0.69
N ALA A 10 -7.26 -9.41 -0.21
CA ALA A 10 -6.78 -10.14 0.96
C ALA A 10 -5.37 -10.70 0.73
N TRP A 11 -5.11 -11.26 -0.45
CA TRP A 11 -3.79 -11.77 -0.83
C TRP A 11 -2.74 -10.66 -0.94
N MET A 12 -3.10 -9.51 -1.51
CA MET A 12 -2.22 -8.34 -1.59
C MET A 12 -1.85 -7.80 -0.20
N LEU A 13 -2.82 -7.71 0.72
CA LEU A 13 -2.56 -7.29 2.11
C LEU A 13 -1.68 -8.29 2.86
N ALA A 14 -1.94 -9.60 2.70
CA ALA A 14 -1.10 -10.64 3.28
C ALA A 14 0.33 -10.59 2.74
N SER A 15 0.49 -10.43 1.42
CA SER A 15 1.78 -10.30 0.76
C SER A 15 2.54 -9.06 1.24
N ALA A 16 1.87 -7.91 1.38
CA ALA A 16 2.47 -6.69 1.91
C ALA A 16 2.97 -6.87 3.36
N ALA A 17 2.21 -7.59 4.20
CA ALA A 17 2.62 -7.92 5.56
C ALA A 17 3.86 -8.83 5.59
N LEU A 18 3.95 -9.82 4.70
CA LEU A 18 5.13 -10.68 4.56
C LEU A 18 6.38 -9.89 4.13
N VAL A 19 6.23 -8.93 3.21
CA VAL A 19 7.33 -8.03 2.80
C VAL A 19 7.77 -7.14 3.96
N LEU A 20 6.81 -6.59 4.73
CA LEU A 20 7.11 -5.74 5.88
C LEU A 20 7.92 -6.50 6.96
N LEU A 21 7.71 -7.81 7.10
CA LEU A 21 8.48 -8.67 8.01
C LEU A 21 9.94 -8.85 7.58
N MET A 22 10.30 -8.63 6.31
CA MET A 22 11.67 -8.80 5.82
C MET A 22 12.64 -7.77 6.43
N THR A 23 12.21 -6.52 6.63
CA THR A 23 13.05 -5.44 7.17
C THR A 23 13.58 -5.75 8.58
N PRO A 24 12.75 -6.14 9.56
CA PRO A 24 13.26 -6.65 10.84
C PRO A 24 13.87 -8.05 10.73
N GLY A 25 13.43 -8.88 9.78
CA GLY A 25 14.02 -10.20 9.52
C GLY A 25 15.51 -10.14 9.19
N LEU A 26 15.92 -9.17 8.35
CA LEU A 26 17.33 -8.89 8.09
C LEU A 26 18.06 -8.41 9.34
N ALA A 27 17.43 -7.58 10.18
CA ALA A 27 18.05 -7.13 11.43
C ALA A 27 18.31 -8.28 12.40
N PHE A 28 17.42 -9.28 12.48
CA PHE A 28 17.68 -10.50 13.24
C PHE A 28 18.78 -11.37 12.63
N PHE A 29 18.77 -11.52 11.30
CA PHE A 29 19.79 -12.28 10.58
C PHE A 29 21.19 -11.67 10.76
N TYR A 30 21.33 -10.37 10.48
CA TYR A 30 22.58 -9.65 10.66
C TYR A 30 22.95 -9.51 12.14
N GLY A 31 21.96 -9.28 13.01
CA GLY A 31 22.12 -9.29 14.47
C GLY A 31 22.74 -10.59 14.99
N GLY A 32 22.30 -11.74 14.48
CA GLY A 32 22.84 -13.06 14.85
C GLY A 32 24.30 -13.30 14.42
N MET A 33 24.81 -12.54 13.45
CA MET A 33 26.20 -12.59 12.99
C MET A 33 27.13 -11.60 13.71
N VAL A 34 26.57 -10.68 14.51
CA VAL A 34 27.36 -9.72 15.32
C VAL A 34 27.47 -10.20 16.77
N ARG A 35 28.51 -9.74 17.46
CA ARG A 35 28.72 -10.04 18.88
C ARG A 35 27.52 -9.53 19.69
N ALA A 36 27.04 -10.33 20.66
CA ALA A 36 25.79 -10.09 21.42
C ALA A 36 25.59 -8.64 21.92
N ARG A 37 26.68 -7.95 22.29
CA ARG A 37 26.68 -6.54 22.72
C ARG A 37 26.20 -5.53 21.67
N GLY A 38 26.24 -5.89 20.38
CA GLY A 38 25.86 -5.01 19.26
C GLY A 38 24.46 -5.28 18.69
N VAL A 39 23.79 -6.35 19.13
CA VAL A 39 22.51 -6.80 18.57
C VAL A 39 21.39 -5.81 18.85
N LEU A 40 21.33 -5.27 20.08
CA LEU A 40 20.33 -4.27 20.46
C LEU A 40 20.42 -3.02 19.58
N ASN A 41 21.64 -2.53 19.31
CA ASN A 41 21.86 -1.38 18.46
C ASN A 41 21.40 -1.63 17.02
N MET A 42 21.65 -2.83 16.49
CA MET A 42 21.22 -3.22 15.15
C MET A 42 19.69 -3.30 15.01
N ILE A 43 19.01 -3.88 15.99
CA ILE A 43 17.54 -3.95 16.01
C ILE A 43 16.94 -2.53 16.10
N MET A 44 17.47 -1.67 16.97
CA MET A 44 17.00 -0.29 17.11
C MET A 44 17.17 0.52 15.81
N MET A 45 18.30 0.40 15.13
CA MET A 45 18.52 1.02 13.82
C MET A 45 17.48 0.56 12.79
N SER A 46 17.14 -0.74 12.78
CA SER A 46 16.11 -1.27 11.88
C SER A 46 14.72 -0.71 12.19
N VAL A 47 14.31 -0.69 13.46
CA VAL A 47 12.99 -0.16 13.86
C VAL A 47 12.88 1.33 13.57
N SER A 48 13.94 2.11 13.83
CA SER A 48 13.98 3.54 13.49
C SER A 48 13.89 3.76 11.98
N SER A 49 14.60 2.96 11.18
CA SER A 49 14.53 3.05 9.71
C SER A 49 13.12 2.76 9.18
N MET A 50 12.42 1.76 9.73
CA MET A 50 11.04 1.46 9.35
C MET A 50 10.11 2.64 9.61
N GLY A 51 10.23 3.29 10.78
CA GLY A 51 9.44 4.48 11.10
C GLY A 51 9.69 5.62 10.12
N VAL A 52 10.96 5.97 9.88
CA VAL A 52 11.32 7.08 8.98
C VAL A 52 10.90 6.81 7.54
N VAL A 53 11.20 5.63 6.99
CA VAL A 53 10.85 5.28 5.61
C VAL A 53 9.33 5.26 5.42
N THR A 54 8.56 4.78 6.40
CA THR A 54 7.09 4.77 6.32
C THR A 54 6.53 6.18 6.24
N VAL A 55 7.07 7.12 7.03
CA VAL A 55 6.65 8.54 6.98
C VAL A 55 7.00 9.17 5.64
N LEU A 56 8.24 8.99 5.15
CA LEU A 56 8.66 9.54 3.86
C LEU A 56 7.84 8.96 2.69
N TRP A 57 7.54 7.66 2.75
CA TRP A 57 6.69 6.98 1.79
C TRP A 57 5.29 7.60 1.73
N ALA A 58 4.68 7.83 2.90
CA ALA A 58 3.36 8.43 3.00
C ALA A 58 3.32 9.89 2.53
N LEU A 59 4.36 10.67 2.84
CA LEU A 59 4.40 12.09 2.49
C LEU A 59 4.59 12.32 0.99
N TYR A 60 5.57 11.68 0.36
CA TYR A 60 5.83 11.89 -1.07
C TYR A 60 6.32 10.65 -1.82
N GLY A 61 6.86 9.63 -1.13
CA GLY A 61 7.43 8.46 -1.79
C GLY A 61 6.44 7.71 -2.68
N TYR A 62 5.19 7.54 -2.23
CA TYR A 62 4.11 6.99 -3.06
C TYR A 62 3.90 7.81 -4.33
N SER A 63 3.84 9.14 -4.19
CA SER A 63 3.57 10.05 -5.30
C SER A 63 4.69 10.08 -6.33
N VAL A 64 5.94 9.92 -5.90
CA VAL A 64 7.09 9.82 -6.80
C VAL A 64 7.12 8.48 -7.54
N ALA A 65 6.64 7.40 -6.95
CA ALA A 65 6.64 6.07 -7.56
C ALA A 65 5.44 5.81 -8.48
N PHE A 66 4.26 6.32 -8.10
CA PHE A 66 2.97 6.01 -8.75
C PHE A 66 2.21 7.26 -9.23
N GLY A 67 2.78 8.45 -9.07
CA GLY A 67 2.24 9.69 -9.63
C GLY A 67 2.43 9.77 -11.14
N ASN A 68 1.80 10.76 -11.76
CA ASN A 68 1.91 11.03 -13.18
C ASN A 68 3.37 11.35 -13.52
N ASP A 69 3.84 10.80 -14.64
CA ASP A 69 5.22 10.93 -15.07
C ASP A 69 5.64 12.40 -15.22
N LYS A 70 6.77 12.73 -14.57
CA LYS A 70 7.58 13.91 -14.84
C LYS A 70 8.90 13.45 -15.46
N PHE A 71 9.18 14.00 -16.64
CA PHE A 71 10.45 13.77 -17.37
C PHE A 71 10.75 12.30 -17.70
N ASN A 72 9.75 11.42 -17.72
CA ASN A 72 9.91 9.97 -17.91
C ASN A 72 10.91 9.31 -16.94
N LEU A 73 11.09 9.88 -15.74
CA LEU A 73 12.04 9.39 -14.75
C LEU A 73 11.43 9.20 -13.36
N PHE A 74 10.51 10.08 -12.96
CA PHE A 74 9.84 10.00 -11.66
C PHE A 74 8.43 10.61 -11.73
N GLY A 75 7.52 10.15 -10.88
CA GLY A 75 6.18 10.72 -10.74
C GLY A 75 6.20 12.09 -10.05
N ASP A 76 5.11 12.86 -10.22
CA ASP A 76 4.94 14.14 -9.52
C ASP A 76 4.88 13.95 -8.00
N PRO A 77 5.84 14.44 -7.19
CA PRO A 77 5.83 14.29 -5.74
C PRO A 77 4.66 14.98 -5.02
N ALA A 78 4.01 15.96 -5.65
CA ALA A 78 2.94 16.74 -5.03
C ALA A 78 1.53 16.18 -5.31
N GLN A 79 1.38 15.27 -6.27
CA GLN A 79 0.07 14.78 -6.73
C GLN A 79 -0.70 14.03 -5.63
N TYR A 80 -0.01 13.14 -4.93
CA TYR A 80 -0.54 12.33 -3.84
C TYR A 80 0.18 12.63 -2.52
N PHE A 81 0.52 13.90 -2.28
CA PHE A 81 1.19 14.30 -1.05
C PHE A 81 0.36 13.91 0.19
N GLY A 82 0.97 13.20 1.14
CA GLY A 82 0.29 12.70 2.32
C GLY A 82 -0.84 11.69 2.02
N LEU A 83 -0.76 10.97 0.90
CA LEU A 83 -1.80 10.08 0.36
C LEU A 83 -3.16 10.76 0.09
N LYS A 84 -3.15 12.07 -0.18
CA LYS A 84 -4.37 12.82 -0.53
C LYS A 84 -5.07 12.19 -1.73
N GLY A 85 -6.36 11.91 -1.58
CA GLY A 85 -7.19 11.32 -2.65
C GLY A 85 -7.10 9.80 -2.78
N LEU A 86 -6.28 9.13 -1.96
CA LEU A 86 -6.13 7.67 -1.95
C LEU A 86 -6.74 7.04 -0.68
N ILE A 87 -6.78 7.78 0.42
CA ILE A 87 -7.36 7.32 1.68
C ILE A 87 -8.84 7.73 1.73
N GLY A 88 -9.75 6.76 1.80
CA GLY A 88 -11.19 6.97 2.02
C GLY A 88 -12.11 6.68 0.82
N GLY A 89 -11.62 6.04 -0.25
CA GLY A 89 -12.43 5.71 -1.42
C GLY A 89 -12.29 4.24 -1.81
N ASN A 90 -13.11 3.38 -1.20
CA ASN A 90 -13.21 1.96 -1.56
C ASN A 90 -14.48 1.67 -2.38
N ALA A 91 -15.08 2.70 -2.95
CA ALA A 91 -16.18 2.58 -3.89
C ALA A 91 -15.62 2.60 -5.31
N VAL A 92 -15.87 1.54 -6.08
CA VAL A 92 -15.86 1.68 -7.53
C VAL A 92 -17.00 2.64 -7.85
N ALA A 93 -16.72 3.84 -8.34
CA ALA A 93 -17.79 4.73 -8.81
C ALA A 93 -18.55 4.00 -9.93
N ALA A 94 -19.88 4.03 -9.88
CA ALA A 94 -20.72 3.36 -10.87
C ALA A 94 -20.27 3.76 -12.28
N VAL A 95 -19.85 2.79 -13.09
CA VAL A 95 -19.52 3.03 -14.50
C VAL A 95 -20.83 2.88 -15.26
N ALA A 96 -21.35 3.99 -15.80
CA ALA A 96 -22.48 3.94 -16.72
C ALA A 96 -22.06 3.21 -18.00
N ALA A 97 -22.93 2.35 -18.53
CA ALA A 97 -22.64 1.65 -19.78
C ALA A 97 -22.40 2.66 -20.91
N ASP A 98 -21.30 2.48 -21.64
CA ASP A 98 -21.04 3.18 -22.90
C ASP A 98 -21.08 2.14 -24.05
N PRO A 99 -22.21 2.07 -24.79
CA PRO A 99 -22.39 1.13 -25.89
C PRO A 99 -21.41 1.33 -27.06
N ALA A 100 -20.76 2.50 -27.17
CA ALA A 100 -19.80 2.77 -28.24
C ALA A 100 -18.40 2.23 -27.95
N ALA A 101 -18.06 2.02 -26.66
CA ALA A 101 -16.76 1.51 -26.21
C ALA A 101 -16.80 0.05 -25.74
N GLY A 102 -17.97 -0.61 -25.78
CA GLY A 102 -18.14 -1.98 -25.29
C GLY A 102 -18.02 -2.11 -23.77
N VAL A 103 -18.26 -1.03 -23.03
CA VAL A 103 -18.13 -0.99 -21.57
C VAL A 103 -19.48 -1.30 -20.93
N GLU A 104 -19.58 -2.44 -20.25
CA GLU A 104 -20.77 -2.84 -19.50
C GLU A 104 -20.95 -2.03 -18.21
N ALA A 105 -22.21 -1.78 -17.84
CA ALA A 105 -22.54 -1.06 -16.62
C ALA A 105 -22.02 -1.85 -15.40
N THR A 106 -21.12 -1.25 -14.64
CA THR A 106 -20.56 -1.86 -13.44
C THR A 106 -21.16 -1.13 -12.23
N PRO A 107 -21.95 -1.80 -11.37
CA PRO A 107 -22.56 -1.16 -10.21
C PRO A 107 -21.48 -0.66 -9.24
N ALA A 108 -21.82 0.35 -8.44
CA ALA A 108 -20.92 0.77 -7.37
C ALA A 108 -20.79 -0.37 -6.36
N VAL A 109 -19.57 -0.83 -6.13
CA VAL A 109 -19.28 -1.86 -5.13
C VAL A 109 -18.32 -1.27 -4.12
N ASP A 110 -18.78 -1.24 -2.88
CA ASP A 110 -17.99 -0.91 -1.71
C ASP A 110 -17.18 -2.15 -1.31
N ILE A 111 -15.86 -2.06 -1.40
CA ILE A 111 -14.98 -3.09 -0.83
C ILE A 111 -15.09 -2.96 0.69
N ALA A 112 -15.71 -3.94 1.32
CA ALA A 112 -15.85 -3.97 2.78
C ALA A 112 -14.47 -3.84 3.44
N LEU A 113 -14.29 -2.79 4.23
CA LEU A 113 -13.13 -2.61 5.09
C LEU A 113 -13.17 -3.70 6.17
N PHE A 114 -12.01 -4.20 6.61
CA PHE A 114 -11.95 -5.16 7.71
C PHE A 114 -12.72 -4.60 8.93
N GLY A 115 -13.88 -5.21 9.25
CA GLY A 115 -14.81 -4.73 10.28
C GLY A 115 -16.18 -4.23 9.78
N THR A 116 -16.44 -4.15 8.48
CA THR A 116 -17.76 -3.75 7.92
C THR A 116 -18.51 -4.89 7.22
N ILE A 117 -18.23 -6.16 7.55
CA ILE A 117 -19.09 -7.27 7.13
C ILE A 117 -20.49 -7.00 7.72
N PRO A 118 -21.55 -6.86 6.91
CA PRO A 118 -22.91 -6.85 7.46
C PRO A 118 -23.11 -8.19 8.16
N GLN A 119 -23.31 -8.19 9.47
CA GLN A 119 -23.62 -9.38 10.27
C GLN A 119 -25.05 -9.88 10.03
N THR A 120 -25.58 -9.72 8.82
CA THR A 120 -26.95 -10.13 8.50
C THR A 120 -27.08 -10.47 7.02
N VAL A 121 -27.46 -11.73 6.83
CA VAL A 121 -27.94 -12.46 5.63
C VAL A 121 -26.87 -13.00 4.69
#